data_AF-A0A960E3X2-F1
#
_entry.id   AF-A0A960E3X2-F1
#
_cell.length_a   1.000
_cell.length_b   1.000
_cell.length_c   1.000
_cell.angle_alpha   90.00
_cell.angle_beta   90.00
_cell.angle_gamma   90.00
#
_symmetry.space_group_name_H-M   'P 1'
#
loop_
_entity.id
_entity.type
_entity.pdbx_description
1 polymer ?
#
loop_
_entity_poly.entity_id
_entity_poly.type
_entity_poly.pdbx_seq_one_letter_code
_entity_poly.pdbx_strand_id
1 'polypeptide(L)'
;VVIDDAHDVARVPGGLAAWEANRRATRPGTGAGGATPRGRRGDTRVRPDPSERRRSPSTLARLMREAEKEQASLERRRDRLAAALAEVDPADHAALAEAGRELAEVEAALAAAEERWLELGTELEG
;
A
#
# COMPACT_ATOMS: atom_id res chain seq x y z
N VAL A 1 -9.88 13.12 -13.33
CA VAL A 1 -9.25 13.59 -12.07
C VAL A 1 -10.37 14.03 -11.16
N VAL A 2 -10.75 13.20 -10.21
CA VAL A 2 -11.73 13.56 -9.18
C VAL A 2 -10.93 14.14 -8.02
N ILE A 3 -11.19 15.39 -7.67
CA ILE A 3 -10.61 16.06 -6.50
C ILE A 3 -11.77 16.22 -5.51
N ASP A 4 -11.65 15.58 -4.36
CA ASP A 4 -12.59 15.66 -3.24
C ASP A 4 -12.43 17.00 -2.50
N ASP A 5 -13.55 17.54 -2.00
CA ASP A 5 -13.71 18.86 -1.37
C ASP A 5 -13.08 18.95 0.04
N ALA A 6 -12.65 17.81 0.60
CA ALA A 6 -12.06 17.73 1.94
C ALA A 6 -10.54 17.99 2.00
N HIS A 7 -9.88 18.25 0.87
CA HIS A 7 -8.43 18.41 0.82
C HIS A 7 -8.03 19.72 0.12
N ASP A 8 -7.41 20.64 0.87
CA ASP A 8 -6.80 21.84 0.30
C ASP A 8 -5.70 21.47 -0.71
N VAL A 9 -5.97 21.70 -1.99
CA VAL A 9 -5.00 21.50 -3.06
C VAL A 9 -4.20 22.78 -3.25
N ALA A 10 -3.01 22.83 -2.64
CA ALA A 10 -2.05 23.90 -2.88
C ALA A 10 -1.03 23.50 -3.94
N ARG A 11 -0.85 24.34 -4.98
CA ARG A 11 0.26 24.20 -5.93
C ARG A 11 1.57 24.58 -5.23
N VAL A 12 2.44 23.60 -5.01
CA VAL A 12 3.79 23.82 -4.48
C VAL A 12 4.77 24.05 -5.64
N PRO A 13 5.45 25.20 -5.72
CA PRO A 13 6.55 25.41 -6.66
C PRO A 13 7.66 24.37 -6.42
N GLY A 14 8.12 23.70 -7.48
CA GLY A 14 9.15 22.64 -7.39
C GLY A 14 8.62 21.20 -7.41
N GLY A 15 7.31 20.99 -7.59
CA GLY A 15 6.71 19.68 -7.82
C GLY A 15 6.76 18.74 -6.61
N LEU A 16 6.62 17.43 -6.85
CA LEU A 16 6.54 16.41 -5.78
C LEU A 16 7.78 16.38 -4.88
N ALA A 17 8.97 16.56 -5.46
CA ALA A 17 10.23 16.54 -4.70
C ALA A 17 10.31 17.68 -3.67
N ALA A 18 9.86 18.88 -4.03
CA ALA A 18 9.79 20.02 -3.11
C ALA A 18 8.76 19.79 -2.00
N TRP A 19 7.61 19.19 -2.33
CA TRP A 19 6.60 18.82 -1.36
C TRP A 19 7.11 17.77 -0.36
N GLU A 20 7.83 16.74 -0.81
CA GLU A 20 8.45 15.73 0.05
C GLU A 20 9.57 16.29 0.94
N ALA A 21 10.36 17.24 0.44
CA ALA A 21 11.40 17.91 1.21
C ALA A 21 10.81 18.75 2.34
N ASN A 22 9.78 19.57 2.03
CA ASN A 22 9.11 20.40 3.03
C ASN A 22 8.42 19.55 4.11
N ARG A 23 7.76 18.45 3.70
CA ARG A 23 7.13 17.50 4.62
C ARG A 23 8.13 16.78 5.52
N ARG A 24 9.34 16.49 5.03
CA ARG A 24 10.42 15.93 5.86
C ARG A 24 10.97 16.97 6.84
N ALA A 25 11.10 18.22 6.43
CA ALA A 25 11.59 19.32 7.26
C ALA A 25 10.59 19.73 8.37
N THR A 26 9.29 19.57 8.13
CA THR A 26 8.21 19.94 9.07
C THR A 26 7.76 18.80 9.99
N ARG A 27 8.41 17.62 9.93
CA ARG A 27 8.20 16.58 10.95
C ARG A 27 8.69 17.12 12.29
N PRO A 28 7.85 17.15 13.35
CA PRO A 28 8.31 17.54 14.67
C PRO A 28 9.36 16.53 15.15
N GLY A 29 10.63 16.93 15.07
CA GLY A 29 11.71 16.23 15.74
C GLY A 29 11.49 16.32 17.25
N THR A 30 11.56 15.19 17.94
CA THR A 30 11.58 15.12 19.39
C THR A 30 12.89 15.73 19.92
N GLY A 31 12.78 16.85 20.64
CA GLY A 31 13.85 17.50 21.43
C GLY A 31 14.50 18.69 20.71
N ALA A 32 14.71 19.88 21.31
CA ALA A 32 14.66 20.30 22.71
C ALA A 32 14.53 21.84 22.79
N GLY A 33 13.94 22.34 23.89
CA GLY A 33 14.24 23.67 24.45
C GLY A 33 13.18 24.76 24.25
N GLY A 34 12.36 25.00 25.29
CA GLY A 34 11.57 26.23 25.41
C GLY A 34 10.23 26.07 26.13
N ALA A 35 10.21 25.55 27.35
CA ALA A 35 9.00 25.52 28.17
C ALA A 35 8.90 26.78 29.03
N THR A 36 7.94 27.66 28.73
CA THR A 36 7.25 28.47 29.74
C THR A 36 5.95 27.74 30.10
N PRO A 37 5.64 27.50 31.39
CA PRO A 37 4.51 26.66 31.76
C PRO A 37 3.25 27.52 31.90
N ARG A 38 2.22 27.25 31.10
CA ARG A 38 0.86 27.65 31.44
C ARG A 38 -0.16 26.59 31.04
N GLY A 39 -0.93 26.17 32.04
CA GLY A 39 -2.30 25.72 31.85
C GLY A 39 -2.48 24.22 31.70
N ARG A 40 -2.43 23.50 32.83
CA ARG A 40 -3.08 22.20 33.00
C ARG A 40 -4.58 22.38 32.73
N ARG A 41 -5.07 21.91 31.58
CA ARG A 41 -6.45 21.45 31.45
C ARG A 41 -6.40 19.96 31.21
N GLY A 42 -6.93 19.20 32.17
CA GLY A 42 -7.10 17.76 32.05
C GLY A 42 -8.07 17.49 30.91
N ASP A 43 -7.53 17.20 29.74
CA ASP A 43 -8.25 16.50 28.69
C ASP A 43 -8.20 15.02 29.07
N THR A 44 -9.23 14.55 29.79
CA THR A 44 -9.50 13.12 29.91
C THR A 44 -9.99 12.63 28.55
N ARG A 45 -9.09 12.59 27.57
CA ARG A 45 -9.26 11.76 26.38
C ARG A 45 -9.24 10.33 26.87
N VAL A 46 -10.43 9.74 26.95
CA VAL A 46 -10.60 8.29 27.02
C VAL A 46 -9.72 7.71 25.92
N ARG A 47 -8.66 7.00 26.32
CA ARG A 47 -7.77 6.32 25.38
C ARG A 47 -8.63 5.29 24.67
N PRO A 48 -8.84 5.38 23.34
CA PRO A 48 -9.62 4.38 22.63
C PRO A 48 -8.95 3.01 22.83
N ASP A 49 -9.80 1.98 22.94
CA ASP A 49 -9.35 0.61 23.11
C ASP A 49 -8.33 0.28 22.00
N PRO A 50 -7.15 -0.27 22.33
CA PRO A 50 -6.14 -0.59 21.33
C PRO A 50 -6.62 -1.59 20.26
N SER A 51 -7.71 -2.32 20.50
CA SER A 51 -8.32 -3.26 19.55
C SER A 51 -9.20 -2.59 18.47
N GLU A 52 -9.51 -1.30 18.58
CA GLU A 52 -10.39 -0.58 17.64
C GLU A 52 -9.66 0.43 16.74
N ARG A 53 -8.33 0.51 16.81
CA ARG A 53 -7.59 1.48 16.00
C ARG A 53 -7.53 1.06 14.54
N ARG A 54 -8.54 1.48 13.77
CA ARG A 54 -8.53 1.48 12.31
C ARG A 54 -7.22 2.09 11.80
N ARG A 55 -6.69 1.54 10.71
CA ARG A 55 -5.45 2.05 10.12
C ARG A 55 -5.70 3.47 9.63
N SER A 56 -4.68 4.33 9.72
CA SER A 56 -4.83 5.68 9.18
C SER A 56 -5.03 5.63 7.65
N PRO A 57 -5.77 6.59 7.03
CA PRO A 57 -5.99 6.61 5.59
C PRO A 57 -4.69 6.59 4.78
N SER A 58 -3.65 7.28 5.27
CA SER A 58 -2.32 7.28 4.64
C SER A 58 -1.65 5.91 4.63
N THR A 59 -1.92 5.10 5.66
CA THR A 59 -1.43 3.71 5.76
C THR A 59 -2.18 2.82 4.80
N LEU A 60 -3.51 2.93 4.73
CA LEU A 60 -4.34 2.19 3.78
C LEU A 60 -3.96 2.50 2.33
N ALA A 61 -3.85 3.77 1.97
CA ALA A 61 -3.43 4.17 0.63
C ALA A 61 -2.02 3.69 0.27
N ARG A 62 -1.11 3.58 1.24
CA ARG A 62 0.22 2.97 1.03
C ARG A 62 0.09 1.47 0.76
N LEU A 63 -0.68 0.76 1.58
CA LEU A 63 -0.88 -0.68 1.44
C LEU A 63 -1.58 -1.04 0.12
N MET A 64 -2.56 -0.24 -0.32
CA MET A 64 -3.19 -0.41 -1.64
C MET A 64 -2.16 -0.31 -2.77
N ARG A 65 -1.32 0.74 -2.77
CA ARG A 65 -0.24 0.87 -3.76
C ARG A 65 0.79 -0.26 -3.70
N GLU A 66 0.99 -0.87 -2.54
CA GLU A 66 1.86 -2.04 -2.39
C GLU A 66 1.21 -3.29 -3.00
N ALA A 67 -0.08 -3.51 -2.73
CA ALA A 67 -0.85 -4.59 -3.36
C ALA A 67 -0.89 -4.44 -4.90
N GLU A 68 -1.13 -3.25 -5.43
CA GLU A 68 -1.11 -2.97 -6.87
C GLU A 68 0.25 -3.28 -7.51
N LYS A 69 1.35 -2.91 -6.83
CA LYS A 69 2.71 -3.24 -7.29
C LYS A 69 2.97 -4.74 -7.26
N GLU A 70 2.48 -5.42 -6.23
CA GLU A 70 2.58 -6.86 -6.11
C GLU A 70 1.82 -7.55 -7.24
N GLN A 71 0.56 -7.17 -7.49
CA GLN A 71 -0.24 -7.65 -8.62
C GLN A 71 0.50 -7.44 -9.95
N ALA A 72 1.00 -6.23 -10.23
CA ALA A 72 1.73 -5.96 -11.47
C ALA A 72 3.02 -6.79 -11.61
N SER A 73 3.67 -7.15 -10.49
CA SER A 73 4.85 -8.03 -10.49
C SER A 73 4.45 -9.49 -10.76
N LEU A 74 3.37 -9.95 -10.14
CA LEU A 74 2.83 -11.30 -10.31
C LEU A 74 2.29 -11.51 -11.73
N GLU A 75 1.60 -10.53 -12.31
CA GLU A 75 1.15 -10.55 -13.71
C GLU A 75 2.32 -10.74 -14.67
N ARG A 76 3.41 -9.96 -14.50
CA ARG A 76 4.62 -10.15 -15.32
C ARG A 76 5.26 -11.51 -15.12
N ARG A 77 5.16 -12.09 -13.92
CA ARG A 77 5.67 -13.45 -13.66
C ARG A 77 4.78 -14.49 -14.34
N ARG A 78 3.46 -14.37 -14.21
CA ARG A 78 2.46 -15.22 -14.89
C ARG A 78 2.70 -15.20 -16.40
N ASP A 79 2.84 -14.02 -16.99
CA ASP A 79 3.04 -13.89 -18.45
C ASP A 79 4.36 -14.52 -18.91
N ARG A 80 5.44 -14.37 -18.13
CA ARG A 80 6.71 -15.06 -18.42
C ARG A 80 6.60 -16.58 -18.29
N LEU A 81 5.91 -17.08 -17.27
CA LEU A 81 5.68 -18.51 -17.08
C LEU A 81 4.79 -19.09 -18.17
N ALA A 82 3.72 -18.38 -18.56
CA ALA A 82 2.85 -18.78 -19.66
C ALA A 82 3.61 -18.83 -20.99
N ALA A 83 4.49 -17.85 -21.25
CA ALA A 83 5.37 -17.88 -22.42
C ALA A 83 6.36 -19.05 -22.35
N ALA A 84 6.98 -19.31 -21.19
CA ALA A 84 7.89 -20.44 -21.03
C ALA A 84 7.18 -21.79 -21.22
N LEU A 85 5.96 -21.93 -20.69
CA LEU A 85 5.13 -23.12 -20.85
C LEU A 85 4.81 -23.41 -22.33
N ALA A 86 4.59 -22.37 -23.14
CA ALA A 86 4.34 -22.52 -24.58
C ALA A 86 5.56 -23.07 -25.35
N GLU A 87 6.77 -22.92 -24.82
CA GLU A 87 8.02 -23.40 -25.44
C GLU A 87 8.40 -24.83 -24.98
N VAL A 88 7.68 -25.40 -24.00
CA VAL A 88 7.95 -26.77 -23.50
C VAL A 88 7.53 -27.79 -24.56
N ASP A 89 8.37 -28.81 -24.79
CA ASP A 89 8.02 -29.94 -25.65
C ASP A 89 6.72 -30.61 -25.16
N PRO A 90 5.68 -30.73 -26.00
CA PRO A 90 4.43 -31.40 -25.63
C PRO A 90 4.61 -32.85 -25.14
N ALA A 91 5.69 -33.53 -25.53
CA ALA A 91 6.02 -34.88 -25.07
C ALA A 91 6.69 -34.92 -23.68
N ASP A 92 7.24 -33.80 -23.20
CA ASP A 92 7.81 -33.70 -21.86
C ASP A 92 6.73 -33.34 -20.82
N HIS A 93 5.92 -34.35 -20.49
CA HIS A 93 4.84 -34.20 -19.52
C HIS A 93 5.32 -33.81 -18.12
N ALA A 94 6.58 -34.12 -17.75
CA ALA A 94 7.13 -33.75 -16.46
C ALA A 94 7.41 -32.24 -16.41
N ALA A 95 8.05 -31.70 -17.45
CA ALA A 95 8.28 -30.27 -17.58
C ALA A 95 6.96 -29.48 -17.67
N LEU A 96 5.98 -29.97 -18.44
CA LEU A 96 4.64 -29.36 -18.51
C LEU A 96 3.94 -29.32 -17.15
N ALA A 97 4.02 -30.41 -16.38
CA ALA A 97 3.40 -30.47 -15.06
C ALA A 97 4.06 -29.52 -14.06
N GLU A 98 5.39 -29.37 -14.10
CA GLU A 98 6.09 -28.42 -13.24
C GLU A 98 5.77 -26.97 -13.60
N ALA A 99 5.87 -26.60 -14.88
CA ALA A 99 5.54 -25.25 -15.33
C ALA A 99 4.07 -24.89 -15.04
N GLY A 100 3.15 -25.86 -15.19
CA GLY A 100 1.74 -25.69 -14.82
C GLY A 100 1.53 -25.48 -13.32
N ARG A 101 2.27 -26.20 -12.46
CA ARG A 101 2.24 -25.97 -11.00
C ARG A 101 2.72 -24.57 -10.64
N GLU A 102 3.86 -24.15 -11.16
CA GLU A 102 4.41 -22.82 -10.90
C GLU A 102 3.45 -21.71 -11.36
N LEU A 103 2.80 -21.88 -12.50
CA LEU A 103 1.80 -20.93 -13.00
C LEU A 103 0.60 -20.84 -12.05
N ALA A 104 0.06 -21.99 -11.60
CA ALA A 104 -1.06 -22.04 -10.67
C ALA A 104 -0.74 -21.37 -9.32
N GLU A 105 0.49 -21.52 -8.81
CA GLU A 105 0.94 -20.84 -7.60
C GLU A 105 0.96 -19.31 -7.75
N VAL A 106 1.42 -18.81 -8.91
CA VAL A 106 1.43 -17.37 -9.20
C VAL A 106 0.02 -16.83 -9.36
N GLU A 107 -0.89 -17.57 -10.00
CA GLU A 107 -2.30 -17.20 -10.12
C GLU A 107 -2.99 -17.15 -8.76
N ALA A 108 -2.72 -18.13 -7.88
CA ALA A 108 -3.23 -18.12 -6.51
C ALA A 108 -2.70 -16.92 -5.70
N ALA A 109 -1.42 -16.58 -5.87
CA ALA A 109 -0.84 -15.39 -5.23
C ALA A 109 -1.46 -14.08 -5.76
N LEU A 110 -1.75 -14.02 -7.07
CA LEU A 110 -2.42 -12.88 -7.70
C LEU A 110 -3.83 -12.68 -7.12
N ALA A 111 -4.62 -13.75 -7.07
CA ALA A 111 -5.96 -13.73 -6.46
C ALA A 111 -5.89 -13.28 -4.98
N ALA A 112 -4.92 -13.78 -4.21
CA ALA A 112 -4.75 -13.34 -2.83
C ALA A 112 -4.37 -11.85 -2.72
N ALA A 113 -3.60 -11.30 -3.66
CA ALA A 113 -3.26 -9.88 -3.69
C ALA A 113 -4.46 -9.01 -4.06
N GLU A 114 -5.31 -9.48 -4.98
CA GLU A 114 -6.58 -8.85 -5.35
C GLU A 114 -7.54 -8.78 -4.16
N GLU A 115 -7.73 -9.89 -3.43
CA GLU A 115 -8.58 -9.91 -2.24
C GLU A 115 -8.09 -8.92 -1.18
N ARG A 116 -6.77 -8.88 -0.92
CA ARG A 116 -6.18 -7.88 0.00
C ARG A 116 -6.44 -6.45 -0.47
N TRP A 117 -6.36 -6.18 -1.77
CA TRP A 117 -6.64 -4.85 -2.30
C TRP A 117 -8.11 -4.46 -2.10
N LEU A 118 -9.06 -5.39 -2.31
CA LEU A 118 -10.48 -5.18 -2.07
C LEU A 118 -10.80 -4.94 -0.58
N GLU A 119 -10.21 -5.72 0.32
CA GLU A 119 -10.34 -5.54 1.77
C GLU A 119 -9.82 -4.16 2.22
N LEU A 120 -8.65 -3.75 1.70
CA LEU A 120 -8.08 -2.43 1.99
C LEU A 120 -8.94 -1.29 1.45
N GLY A 121 -9.54 -1.46 0.27
CA GLY A 121 -10.50 -0.51 -0.30
C GLY A 121 -11.75 -0.38 0.57
N THR A 122 -12.29 -1.51 1.03
CA THR A 122 -13.46 -1.54 1.93
C THR A 122 -13.16 -0.84 3.26
N GLU A 123 -11.97 -1.06 3.85
CA GLU A 123 -11.57 -0.34 5.08
C GLU A 123 -11.37 1.16 4.85
N LEU A 124 -10.96 1.57 3.65
CA LEU A 124 -10.75 2.98 3.32
C LEU A 124 -12.08 3.74 3.14
N GLU A 125 -13.09 3.07 2.59
CA GLU A 125 -14.44 3.64 2.36
C GLU A 125 -15.30 3.69 3.64
N GLY A 126 -15.07 2.76 4.58
CA GLY A 126 -15.87 2.62 5.80
C GLY A 126 -15.38 3.44 6.99
#